data_AF-A0A7S4T998-F1
#
_entry.id   AF-A0A7S4T998-F1
#
_cell.length_a   1.000
_cell.length_b   1.000
_cell.length_c   1.000
_cell.angle_alpha   90.00
_cell.angle_beta   90.00
_cell.angle_gamma   90.00
#
_symmetry.space_group_name_H-M   'P 1'
#
loop_
_entity.id
_entity.type
_entity.pdbx_description
1 polymer ?
#
loop_
_entity_poly.entity_id
_entity_poly.type
_entity_poly.pdbx_seq_one_letter_code
_entity_poly.pdbx_strand_id
1 'polypeptide(L)'
;LEKAYGDGVVPHGLGVTYGMLCSSFVAERLGLMAPEDRREHDEMCWLLLKRWSLPEPKPTVEKVMALAMKDNKRGIASEADHEISDILLRKMGDIVPTEASMLTKFPCSLVAEWLASMGLPASKGGPPAC
;
A
#
# COMPACT_ATOMS: atom_id res chain seq x y z
N LEU A 1 5.20 2.63 -5.21
CA LEU A 1 4.75 3.30 -6.47
C LEU A 1 5.81 4.24 -7.04
N GLU A 2 6.30 5.23 -6.29
CA GLU A 2 7.33 6.20 -6.73
C GLU A 2 8.48 5.56 -7.52
N LYS A 3 9.22 4.63 -6.88
CA LYS A 3 10.34 3.93 -7.52
C LYS A 3 9.94 3.08 -8.73
N ALA A 4 8.70 2.62 -8.81
CA ALA A 4 8.22 1.81 -9.94
C ALA A 4 7.97 2.67 -11.18
N TYR A 5 7.57 3.93 -11.00
CA TYR A 5 7.46 4.91 -12.09
C TYR A 5 8.82 5.45 -12.53
N GLY A 6 9.77 5.52 -11.61
CA GLY A 6 11.07 6.16 -11.81
C GLY A 6 11.15 7.45 -10.99
N ASP A 7 12.36 7.75 -10.53
CA ASP A 7 12.61 8.86 -9.62
C ASP A 7 12.13 10.20 -10.23
N GLY A 8 11.34 10.94 -9.46
CA GLY A 8 10.80 12.25 -9.86
C GLY A 8 9.51 12.23 -10.69
N VAL A 9 9.03 11.06 -11.16
CA VAL A 9 7.78 10.97 -11.94
C VAL A 9 6.55 11.13 -11.05
N VAL A 10 6.51 10.43 -9.93
CA VAL A 10 5.48 10.61 -8.89
C VAL A 10 6.14 11.31 -7.71
N PRO A 11 5.76 12.56 -7.39
CA PRO A 11 6.22 13.25 -6.20
C PRO A 11 6.09 12.40 -4.93
N HIS A 12 7.09 12.47 -4.06
CA HIS A 12 7.15 11.64 -2.85
C HIS A 12 5.86 11.69 -2.02
N GLY A 13 5.34 12.90 -1.76
CA GLY A 13 4.10 13.07 -1.00
C GLY A 13 2.88 12.38 -1.63
N LEU A 14 2.79 12.35 -2.96
CA LEU A 14 1.74 11.59 -3.65
C LEU A 14 1.95 10.08 -3.51
N GLY A 15 3.21 9.62 -3.60
CA GLY A 15 3.57 8.23 -3.31
C GLY A 15 3.14 7.80 -1.91
N VAL A 16 3.33 8.67 -0.90
CA VAL A 16 2.87 8.46 0.47
C VAL A 16 1.34 8.42 0.54
N THR A 17 0.61 9.34 -0.09
CA THR A 17 -0.86 9.33 -0.09
C THR A 17 -1.44 8.06 -0.70
N TYR A 18 -0.87 7.57 -1.80
CA TYR A 18 -1.27 6.27 -2.35
C TYR A 18 -0.90 5.11 -1.41
N GLY A 19 0.23 5.19 -0.72
CA GLY A 19 0.59 4.23 0.34
C GLY A 19 -0.45 4.20 1.45
N MET A 20 -0.89 5.37 1.94
CA MET A 20 -1.92 5.46 2.98
C MET A 20 -3.26 4.84 2.55
N LEU A 21 -3.69 5.05 1.30
CA LEU A 21 -4.88 4.38 0.74
C LEU A 21 -4.73 2.86 0.66
N CYS A 22 -3.52 2.37 0.42
CA CYS A 22 -3.25 0.93 0.43
C CYS A 22 -3.33 0.39 1.86
N SER A 23 -2.71 1.08 2.82
CA SER A 23 -2.68 0.67 4.22
C SER A 23 -4.07 0.73 4.87
N SER A 24 -4.91 1.70 4.52
CA SER A 24 -6.32 1.75 4.97
C SER A 24 -7.16 0.61 4.38
N PHE A 25 -6.98 0.29 3.09
CA PHE A 25 -7.59 -0.89 2.46
C PHE A 25 -7.19 -2.18 3.18
N VAL A 26 -5.89 -2.36 3.44
CA VAL A 26 -5.37 -3.54 4.16
C VAL A 26 -5.97 -3.61 5.56
N ALA A 27 -5.98 -2.51 6.31
CA ALA A 27 -6.52 -2.46 7.66
C ALA A 27 -8.01 -2.86 7.70
N GLU A 28 -8.82 -2.42 6.74
CA GLU A 28 -10.22 -2.86 6.61
C GLU A 28 -10.31 -4.36 6.28
N ARG A 29 -9.51 -4.85 5.32
CA ARG A 29 -9.52 -6.28 4.93
C ARG A 29 -9.14 -7.21 6.08
N LEU A 30 -8.32 -6.74 7.02
CA LEU A 30 -7.94 -7.46 8.22
C LEU A 30 -8.93 -7.31 9.39
N GLY A 31 -9.99 -6.49 9.22
CA GLY A 31 -10.96 -6.20 10.28
C GLY A 31 -10.40 -5.29 11.39
N LEU A 32 -9.29 -4.59 11.15
CA LEU A 32 -8.67 -3.66 12.09
C LEU A 32 -9.30 -2.26 12.04
N MET A 33 -9.79 -1.88 10.86
CA MET A 33 -10.45 -0.60 10.59
C MET A 33 -11.88 -0.87 10.10
N ALA A 34 -12.86 -0.12 10.61
CA ALA A 34 -14.23 -0.24 10.11
C ALA A 34 -14.37 0.36 8.71
N PRO A 35 -15.29 -0.13 7.86
CA PRO A 35 -15.51 0.43 6.53
C PRO A 35 -15.81 1.94 6.54
N GLU A 36 -16.51 2.43 7.56
CA GLU A 36 -16.85 3.84 7.73
C GLU A 36 -15.62 4.69 8.05
N ASP A 37 -14.72 4.19 8.91
CA ASP A 37 -13.45 4.84 9.26
C ASP A 37 -12.51 4.90 8.06
N ARG A 38 -12.46 3.81 7.28
CA ARG A 38 -11.70 3.80 6.02
C ARG A 38 -12.25 4.84 5.06
N ARG A 39 -13.57 4.92 4.90
CA ARG A 39 -14.19 5.89 3.99
C ARG A 39 -13.79 7.32 4.36
N GLU A 40 -13.88 7.67 5.65
CA GLU A 40 -13.47 9.00 6.14
C GLU A 40 -11.99 9.30 5.84
N HIS A 41 -11.10 8.36 6.14
CA HIS A 41 -9.67 8.47 5.83
C HIS A 41 -9.41 8.64 4.31
N ASP A 42 -10.02 7.78 3.50
CA ASP A 42 -9.81 7.74 2.06
C ASP A 42 -10.37 9.00 1.39
N GLU A 43 -11.52 9.52 1.82
CA GLU A 43 -12.09 10.79 1.34
C GLU A 43 -11.09 11.94 1.46
N MET A 44 -10.39 12.05 2.60
CA MET A 44 -9.35 13.06 2.80
C MET A 44 -8.17 12.87 1.83
N CYS A 45 -7.70 11.62 1.65
CA CYS A 45 -6.64 11.32 0.69
C CYS A 45 -7.06 11.64 -0.76
N TRP A 46 -8.30 11.34 -1.13
CA TRP A 46 -8.85 11.60 -2.45
C TRP A 46 -8.99 13.10 -2.75
N LEU A 47 -9.20 13.95 -1.75
CA LEU A 47 -9.16 15.41 -1.94
C LEU A 47 -7.80 15.89 -2.47
N LEU A 48 -6.70 15.23 -2.10
CA LEU A 48 -5.36 15.51 -2.60
C LEU A 48 -5.15 14.89 -4.00
N LEU A 49 -5.58 13.64 -4.18
CA LEU A 49 -5.32 12.87 -5.39
C LEU A 49 -6.23 13.21 -6.57
N LYS A 50 -7.39 13.85 -6.36
CA LYS A 50 -8.32 14.25 -7.45
C LYS A 50 -7.65 15.10 -8.53
N ARG A 51 -6.61 15.85 -8.17
CA ARG A 51 -5.85 16.71 -9.10
C ARG A 51 -4.63 16.00 -9.70
N TRP A 52 -4.18 14.91 -9.07
CA TRP A 52 -2.91 14.26 -9.33
C TRP A 52 -3.09 12.75 -9.40
N SER A 53 -3.80 12.29 -10.42
CA SER A 53 -3.92 10.86 -10.73
C SER A 53 -2.56 10.27 -11.07
N LEU A 54 -2.43 8.95 -10.89
CA LEU A 54 -1.28 8.20 -11.38
C LEU A 54 -1.05 8.45 -12.88
N PRO A 55 0.19 8.75 -13.31
CA PRO A 55 0.49 8.96 -14.72
C PRO A 55 0.43 7.65 -15.51
N GLU A 56 0.17 7.78 -16.81
CA GLU A 56 0.27 6.68 -17.77
C GLU A 56 1.63 6.69 -18.50
N PRO A 57 2.20 5.52 -18.86
CA PRO A 57 1.67 4.19 -18.57
C PRO A 57 1.85 3.79 -17.10
N LYS A 58 0.84 3.17 -16.51
CA LYS A 58 0.96 2.56 -15.17
C LYS A 58 1.99 1.42 -15.17
N PRO A 59 2.85 1.30 -14.15
CA PRO A 59 3.72 0.15 -13.97
C PRO A 59 2.87 -1.09 -13.69
N THR A 60 3.42 -2.27 -13.94
CA THR A 60 2.71 -3.50 -13.61
C THR A 60 2.68 -3.73 -12.10
N VAL A 61 1.67 -4.48 -11.62
CA VAL A 61 1.56 -4.87 -10.20
C VAL A 61 2.85 -5.54 -9.73
N GLU A 62 3.43 -6.43 -10.54
CA GLU A 62 4.65 -7.17 -10.25
C GLU A 62 5.84 -6.26 -10.05
N LYS A 63 5.99 -5.23 -10.89
CA LYS A 63 7.07 -4.26 -10.75
C LYS A 63 6.98 -3.53 -9.42
N VAL A 64 5.77 -3.14 -9.02
CA VAL A 64 5.54 -2.47 -7.74
C VAL A 64 5.79 -3.42 -6.57
N MET A 65 5.27 -4.65 -6.65
CA MET A 65 5.44 -5.68 -5.62
C MET A 65 6.90 -6.08 -5.43
N ALA A 66 7.67 -6.25 -6.51
CA ALA A 66 9.09 -6.58 -6.44
C ALA A 66 9.93 -5.52 -5.70
N LEU A 67 9.47 -4.27 -5.69
CA LEU A 67 10.05 -3.18 -4.92
C LEU A 67 9.53 -3.14 -3.48
N ALA A 68 8.22 -3.30 -3.29
CA ALA A 68 7.59 -3.32 -1.95
C ALA A 68 8.14 -4.47 -1.08
N MET A 69 8.38 -5.64 -1.67
CA MET A 69 8.99 -6.79 -0.98
C MET A 69 10.48 -6.60 -0.64
N LYS A 70 11.07 -5.46 -1.02
CA LYS A 70 12.43 -5.04 -0.66
C LYS A 70 12.44 -3.72 0.11
N ASP A 71 11.30 -3.32 0.67
CA ASP A 71 11.20 -2.10 1.46
C ASP A 71 12.14 -2.15 2.67
N ASN A 72 12.72 -1.00 3.02
CA ASN A 72 13.71 -0.89 4.10
C ASN A 72 13.16 -1.26 5.48
N LYS A 73 11.83 -1.27 5.66
CA LYS A 73 11.19 -1.71 6.90
C LYS A 73 11.17 -3.24 7.02
N ARG A 74 11.33 -3.97 5.93
CA ARG A 74 11.36 -5.43 5.93
C ARG A 74 12.52 -5.95 6.77
N GLY A 75 12.22 -6.88 7.66
CA GLY A 75 13.13 -7.42 8.67
C GLY A 75 12.97 -6.78 10.04
N ILE A 76 12.40 -5.57 10.15
CA ILE A 76 12.13 -4.94 11.46
C ILE A 76 11.01 -5.68 12.19
N ALA A 77 9.97 -6.10 11.47
CA ALA A 77 8.84 -6.83 12.04
C ALA A 77 9.02 -8.36 11.97
N SER A 78 10.16 -8.85 11.45
CA SER A 78 10.42 -10.28 11.19
C SER A 78 9.35 -10.90 10.28
N GLU A 79 9.14 -10.29 9.11
CA GLU A 79 8.22 -10.75 8.07
C GLU A 79 8.67 -12.06 7.43
N ALA A 80 7.73 -12.98 7.22
CA ALA A 80 7.93 -14.13 6.35
C ALA A 80 7.96 -13.71 4.87
N ASP A 81 8.36 -14.64 3.98
CA ASP A 81 8.50 -14.38 2.54
C ASP A 81 7.23 -13.86 1.87
N HIS A 82 6.06 -14.28 2.33
CA HIS A 82 4.74 -13.88 1.83
C HIS A 82 4.08 -12.76 2.66
N GLU A 83 4.81 -12.17 3.60
CA GLU A 83 4.35 -11.06 4.44
C GLU A 83 5.03 -9.75 4.06
N ILE A 84 4.36 -8.64 4.31
CA ILE A 84 4.93 -7.29 4.37
C ILE A 84 4.45 -6.64 5.66
N SER A 85 5.14 -5.60 6.13
CA SER A 85 4.69 -4.83 7.28
C SER A 85 4.55 -3.34 6.95
N ASP A 86 3.57 -2.72 7.57
CA ASP A 86 3.41 -1.27 7.55
C ASP A 86 2.67 -0.79 8.80
N ILE A 87 2.61 0.53 8.97
CA ILE A 87 1.81 1.17 10.01
C ILE A 87 0.35 1.11 9.57
N LEU A 88 -0.48 0.42 10.35
CA LEU A 88 -1.92 0.33 10.14
C LEU A 88 -2.66 1.16 11.19
N LEU A 89 -3.82 1.67 10.83
CA LEU A 89 -4.70 2.45 11.70
C LEU A 89 -5.97 1.67 12.01
N ARG A 90 -6.56 1.92 13.19
CA ARG A 90 -7.93 1.50 13.51
C ARG A 90 -8.94 2.51 12.99
N LYS A 91 -8.59 3.80 13.10
CA LYS A 91 -9.33 4.96 12.63
C LYS A 91 -8.40 6.17 12.58
N MET A 92 -8.91 7.31 12.13
CA MET A 92 -8.16 8.57 12.13
C MET A 92 -7.57 8.89 13.51
N GLY A 93 -6.24 9.06 13.56
CA GLY A 93 -5.51 9.36 14.79
C GLY A 93 -5.27 8.17 15.73
N ASP A 94 -5.67 6.95 15.38
CA ASP A 94 -5.54 5.76 16.22
C ASP A 94 -4.75 4.65 15.49
N ILE A 95 -3.50 4.46 15.90
CA ILE A 95 -2.56 3.50 15.31
C ILE A 95 -2.76 2.12 15.93
N VAL A 96 -2.68 1.05 15.14
CA VAL A 96 -2.63 -0.33 15.66
C VAL A 96 -1.29 -0.55 16.35
N PRO A 97 -1.25 -0.73 17.69
CA PRO A 97 0.02 -0.88 18.39
C PRO A 97 0.61 -2.27 18.13
N THR A 98 1.93 -2.34 17.99
CA THR A 98 2.70 -3.58 18.06
C THR A 98 3.84 -3.42 19.06
N GLU A 99 4.32 -4.52 19.64
CA GLU A 99 5.20 -4.51 20.81
C GLU A 99 6.52 -3.75 20.59
N ALA A 100 7.04 -3.71 19.36
CA ALA A 100 8.39 -3.21 19.08
C ALA A 100 8.47 -2.02 18.11
N SER A 101 7.54 -1.87 17.17
CA SER A 101 7.80 -1.01 15.99
C SER A 101 6.58 -0.27 15.42
N MET A 102 5.38 -0.51 15.94
CA MET A 102 4.11 -0.04 15.33
C MET A 102 3.88 -0.58 13.91
N LEU A 103 4.68 -1.55 13.46
CA LEU A 103 4.52 -2.22 12.19
C LEU A 103 3.66 -3.46 12.39
N THR A 104 2.53 -3.51 11.69
CA THR A 104 1.66 -4.68 11.63
C THR A 104 2.04 -5.49 10.39
N LYS A 105 2.27 -6.79 10.57
CA LYS A 105 2.51 -7.72 9.46
C LYS A 105 1.21 -8.19 8.83
N PHE A 106 1.21 -8.35 7.52
CA PHE A 106 0.06 -8.85 6.78
C PHE A 106 0.48 -9.52 5.46
N PRO A 107 -0.40 -10.34 4.84
CA PRO A 107 -0.11 -10.98 3.57
C PRO A 107 0.15 -9.98 2.44
N CYS A 108 1.24 -10.16 1.68
CA CYS A 108 1.59 -9.29 0.56
C CYS A 108 0.53 -9.30 -0.56
N SER A 109 -0.28 -10.36 -0.64
CA SER A 109 -1.38 -10.48 -1.59
C SER A 109 -2.42 -9.36 -1.47
N LEU A 110 -2.62 -8.78 -0.28
CA LEU A 110 -3.55 -7.65 -0.10
C LEU A 110 -3.04 -6.37 -0.77
N VAL A 111 -1.72 -6.15 -0.81
CA VAL A 111 -1.12 -5.04 -1.56
C VAL A 111 -1.33 -5.26 -3.06
N ALA A 112 -1.09 -6.48 -3.54
CA ALA A 112 -1.31 -6.82 -4.95
C ALA A 112 -2.79 -6.65 -5.36
N GLU A 113 -3.74 -7.08 -4.52
CA GLU A 113 -5.18 -6.87 -4.72
C GLU A 113 -5.50 -5.38 -4.84
N TRP A 114 -4.99 -4.57 -3.90
CA TRP A 114 -5.20 -3.13 -3.93
C TRP A 114 -4.63 -2.49 -5.19
N LEU A 115 -3.39 -2.81 -5.57
CA LEU A 115 -2.76 -2.30 -6.79
C LEU A 115 -3.56 -2.66 -8.06
N ALA A 116 -4.08 -3.90 -8.13
CA ALA A 116 -4.95 -4.32 -9.22
C ALA A 116 -6.27 -3.52 -9.24
N SER A 117 -6.87 -3.28 -8.07
CA SER A 117 -8.08 -2.45 -7.95
C SER A 117 -7.87 -0.99 -8.40
N MET A 118 -6.63 -0.49 -8.29
CA MET A 118 -6.20 0.82 -8.80
C MET A 118 -5.96 0.84 -10.32
N GLY A 119 -6.23 -0.28 -11.00
CA GLY A 119 -6.11 -0.43 -12.44
C GLY A 119 -4.67 -0.51 -12.93
N LEU A 120 -3.73 -0.96 -12.10
CA LEU A 120 -2.39 -1.32 -12.59
C LEU A 120 -2.47 -2.62 -13.39
N PRO A 121 -1.80 -2.72 -14.55
CA PRO A 121 -1.82 -3.94 -15.36
C PRO A 121 -1.07 -5.08 -14.66
N ALA A 122 -1.49 -6.31 -14.93
CA ALA A 122 -0.67 -7.48 -14.67
C ALA A 122 0.44 -7.60 -15.74
N SER A 123 1.54 -8.24 -15.39
CA SER A 123 2.57 -8.61 -16.35
C SER A 123 2.00 -9.63 -17.35
N LYS A 124 2.49 -9.61 -18.59
CA LYS A 124 2.07 -10.57 -19.63
C LYS A 124 2.42 -12.04 -19.30
N GLY A 125 3.04 -12.32 -18.15
CA GLY A 125 3.51 -13.65 -17.72
C GLY A 125 2.72 -14.29 -16.58
N GLY A 126 1.59 -13.71 -16.14
CA GLY A 126 0.83 -14.18 -14.98
C GLY A 126 1.39 -13.66 -13.66
N PRO A 127 0.61 -13.71 -12.56
CA PRO A 127 1.02 -13.12 -11.29
C PRO A 127 2.21 -13.91 -10.71
N PRO A 128 3.25 -13.23 -10.22
CA PRO A 128 4.30 -13.85 -9.44
C PRO A 128 3.68 -14.35 -8.16
N ALA A 129 4.06 -15.56 -7.76
CA ALA A 129 3.80 -16.03 -6.42
C ALA A 129 4.48 -15.05 -5.44
N CYS A 130 3.65 -14.35 -4.66
CA CYS A 130 3.91 -14.29 -3.23
C CYS A 130 3.98 -15.76 -2.75
#